data_AF-A0A1S1Y121-F1
#
_entry.id   AF-A0A1S1Y121-F1
#
_cell.length_a   1.000
_cell.length_b   1.000
_cell.length_c   1.000
_cell.angle_alpha   90.00
_cell.angle_beta   90.00
_cell.angle_gamma   90.00
#
_symmetry.space_group_name_H-M   'P 1'
#
loop_
_entity.id
_entity.type
_entity.pdbx_description
1 polymer ?
#
loop_
_entity_poly.entity_id
_entity_poly.type
_entity_poly.pdbx_seq_one_letter_code
_entity_poly.pdbx_strand_id
1 'polypeptide(L)'
;MAQHQHKHRGNKMKIFLMFFLLITSLNTYSNEIAHGSVWDNFLSNPNKNAFLKINPLVANMTAQCNQVNLPNNSQLKQLLNLVQKGNSFALRTGVLIFKCIGTGDQEDFFRSTGLFFEKEPKLFLMTIKNNAIDEQNLRYMVTMTPIDLVDDLDAQIAVIKHRIDLLSKIKKKSALNETTTAISASLENRLQDFEKIKADQAK
;
A
#
# COMPACT_ATOMS: atom_id res chain seq x y z
N MET A 1 68.74 3.73 56.13
CA MET A 1 68.53 2.64 55.16
C MET A 1 67.03 2.42 55.03
N ALA A 2 66.44 2.91 53.93
CA ALA A 2 65.82 2.09 52.87
C ALA A 2 64.54 1.37 53.36
N GLN A 3 63.35 1.44 52.73
CA GLN A 3 62.97 1.83 51.38
C GLN A 3 61.45 2.09 51.38
N HIS A 4 61.00 3.12 50.65
CA HIS A 4 59.60 3.37 50.30
C HIS A 4 59.10 2.33 49.28
N GLN A 5 57.88 1.82 49.46
CA GLN A 5 57.11 1.19 48.37
C GLN A 5 55.77 1.91 48.17
N HIS A 6 55.72 2.76 47.14
CA HIS A 6 54.48 3.27 46.57
C HIS A 6 53.91 2.27 45.57
N LYS A 7 52.73 1.71 45.89
CA LYS A 7 52.00 0.79 45.02
C LYS A 7 51.10 1.58 44.07
N HIS A 8 51.50 1.66 42.81
CA HIS A 8 50.73 2.20 41.69
C HIS A 8 49.35 1.51 41.57
N ARG A 9 48.28 2.19 41.98
CA ARG A 9 46.88 1.84 41.68
C ARG A 9 46.25 3.03 40.95
N GLY A 10 46.39 3.08 39.63
CA GLY A 10 45.80 4.15 38.85
C GLY A 10 46.21 4.12 37.39
N ASN A 11 45.73 3.13 36.63
CA ASN A 11 45.58 3.32 35.18
C ASN A 11 44.75 2.26 34.45
N LYS A 12 44.42 1.11 35.07
CA LYS A 12 43.68 0.05 34.35
C LYS A 12 42.18 0.30 34.21
N MET A 13 41.61 1.25 34.96
CA MET A 13 40.16 1.50 34.97
C MET A 13 39.70 2.56 33.95
N LYS A 14 40.62 3.35 33.37
CA LYS A 14 40.28 4.33 32.32
C LYS A 14 40.26 3.73 30.91
N ILE A 15 41.04 2.68 30.65
CA ILE A 15 41.10 2.03 29.33
C ILE A 15 39.85 1.15 29.08
N PHE A 16 39.28 0.55 30.12
CA PHE A 16 38.05 -0.26 29.97
C PHE A 16 36.80 0.58 29.71
N LEU A 17 36.75 1.84 30.15
CA LEU A 17 35.59 2.70 29.95
C LEU A 17 35.52 3.31 28.52
N MET A 18 36.65 3.47 27.84
CA MET A 18 36.68 3.94 26.44
C MET A 18 36.27 2.85 25.43
N PHE A 19 36.49 1.57 25.73
CA PHE A 19 36.03 0.48 24.87
C PHE A 19 34.52 0.24 24.96
N PHE A 20 33.88 0.53 26.10
CA PHE A 20 32.44 0.34 26.26
C PHE A 20 31.59 1.44 25.58
N LEU A 21 32.18 2.61 25.31
CA LEU A 21 31.50 3.72 24.62
C LEU A 21 31.60 3.66 23.09
N LEU A 22 32.44 2.78 22.53
CA LEU A 22 32.58 2.58 21.08
C LEU A 22 31.71 1.44 20.52
N ILE A 23 31.12 0.61 21.38
CA ILE A 23 30.27 -0.52 20.96
C ILE A 23 28.79 -0.10 20.88
N THR A 24 28.39 1.02 21.47
CA THR A 24 26.99 1.49 21.43
C THR A 24 26.67 2.35 20.20
N SER A 25 27.67 2.80 19.43
CA SER A 25 27.47 3.63 18.23
C SER A 25 27.34 2.86 16.91
N LEU A 26 27.51 1.52 16.91
CA LEU A 26 27.44 0.69 15.70
C LEU A 26 26.09 0.00 15.47
N ASN A 27 25.13 0.09 16.39
CA ASN A 27 23.84 -0.61 16.27
C ASN A 27 22.70 0.23 15.67
N THR A 28 22.96 1.45 15.18
CA THR A 28 21.92 2.30 14.57
C THR A 28 22.01 2.44 13.06
N TYR A 29 23.04 1.90 12.40
CA TYR A 29 23.21 2.01 10.94
C TYR A 29 22.77 0.77 10.12
N SER A 30 22.31 -0.30 10.76
CA SER A 30 21.98 -1.57 10.08
C SER A 30 20.54 -1.69 9.59
N ASN A 31 19.63 -0.79 9.97
CA ASN A 31 18.21 -0.94 9.62
C ASN A 31 17.84 -0.27 8.27
N GLU A 32 18.41 0.88 7.91
CA GLU A 32 18.02 1.57 6.66
C GLU A 32 18.42 0.82 5.38
N ILE A 33 19.58 0.16 5.36
CA ILE A 33 20.04 -0.66 4.22
C ILE A 33 19.15 -1.91 4.05
N ALA A 34 18.57 -2.43 5.14
CA ALA A 34 17.67 -3.56 5.11
C ALA A 34 16.26 -3.20 4.58
N HIS A 35 15.79 -1.96 4.78
CA HIS A 35 14.44 -1.56 4.36
C HIS A 35 14.32 -1.29 2.85
N GLY A 36 15.27 -0.54 2.27
CA GLY A 36 15.33 -0.34 0.82
C GLY A 36 15.40 -1.67 0.07
N SER A 37 16.25 -2.59 0.55
CA SER A 37 16.48 -3.89 -0.09
C SER A 37 15.25 -4.82 -0.11
N VAL A 38 14.35 -4.75 0.89
CA VAL A 38 13.14 -5.61 0.88
C VAL A 38 12.09 -5.09 -0.09
N TRP A 39 11.84 -3.77 -0.13
CA TRP A 39 10.92 -3.17 -1.10
C TRP A 39 11.44 -3.35 -2.52
N ASP A 40 12.72 -3.09 -2.76
CA ASP A 40 13.32 -3.24 -4.09
C ASP A 40 13.27 -4.70 -4.57
N ASN A 41 13.51 -5.67 -3.67
CA ASN A 41 13.35 -7.09 -3.98
C ASN A 41 11.88 -7.47 -4.27
N PHE A 42 10.91 -6.87 -3.58
CA PHE A 42 9.50 -7.10 -3.88
C PHE A 42 9.09 -6.50 -5.23
N LEU A 43 9.47 -5.24 -5.49
CA LEU A 43 9.06 -4.49 -6.67
C LEU A 43 9.70 -5.02 -7.96
N SER A 44 10.94 -5.53 -7.88
CA SER A 44 11.61 -6.18 -9.01
C SER A 44 11.02 -7.55 -9.37
N ASN A 45 10.42 -8.26 -8.41
CA ASN A 45 9.84 -9.58 -8.64
C ASN A 45 8.58 -9.82 -7.77
N PRO A 46 7.45 -9.16 -8.09
CA PRO A 46 6.25 -9.12 -7.25
C PRO A 46 5.45 -10.42 -7.37
N ASN A 47 5.98 -11.48 -6.77
CA ASN A 47 5.40 -12.82 -6.75
C ASN A 47 5.08 -13.28 -5.32
N LYS A 48 4.53 -14.50 -5.18
CA LYS A 48 4.15 -15.08 -3.89
C LYS A 48 5.31 -15.10 -2.88
N ASN A 49 6.51 -15.49 -3.31
CA ASN A 49 7.66 -15.63 -2.42
C ASN A 49 8.14 -14.27 -1.93
N ALA A 50 8.16 -13.27 -2.81
CA ALA A 50 8.49 -11.90 -2.41
C ALA A 50 7.42 -11.31 -1.48
N PHE A 51 6.13 -11.57 -1.77
CA PHE A 51 5.03 -11.17 -0.91
C PHE A 51 5.15 -11.77 0.50
N LEU A 52 5.45 -13.07 0.62
CA LEU A 52 5.62 -13.73 1.92
C LEU A 52 6.75 -13.13 2.77
N LYS A 53 7.77 -12.52 2.14
CA LYS A 53 8.86 -11.83 2.85
C LYS A 53 8.46 -10.44 3.32
N ILE A 54 7.75 -9.67 2.49
CA ILE A 54 7.38 -8.29 2.82
C ILE A 54 6.13 -8.18 3.70
N ASN A 55 5.18 -9.12 3.55
CA ASN A 55 3.92 -9.13 4.29
C ASN A 55 4.07 -9.05 5.81
N PRO A 56 4.93 -9.84 6.51
CA PRO A 56 5.05 -9.73 7.96
C PRO A 56 5.62 -8.39 8.42
N LEU A 57 6.48 -7.76 7.60
CA LEU A 57 6.98 -6.42 7.88
C LEU A 57 5.82 -5.43 7.82
N VAL A 58 5.15 -5.39 6.66
CA VAL A 58 4.06 -4.46 6.41
C VAL A 58 2.88 -4.65 7.38
N ALA A 59 2.42 -5.88 7.59
CA ALA A 59 1.24 -6.18 8.40
C ALA A 59 1.42 -5.82 9.89
N ASN A 60 2.64 -5.89 10.43
CA ASN A 60 2.91 -5.50 11.81
C ASN A 60 2.90 -3.97 12.00
N MET A 61 3.02 -3.20 10.92
CA MET A 61 3.26 -1.76 10.95
C MET A 61 2.00 -0.93 10.66
N THR A 62 0.98 -1.53 10.05
CA THR A 62 -0.30 -0.87 9.75
C THR A 62 -1.07 -0.45 10.99
N ALA A 63 -0.80 -1.05 12.15
CA ALA A 63 -1.41 -0.63 13.41
C ALA A 63 -0.95 0.76 13.89
N GLN A 64 0.22 1.23 13.44
CA GLN A 64 0.85 2.48 13.92
C GLN A 64 1.27 3.43 12.79
N CYS A 65 1.10 3.04 11.53
CA CYS A 65 1.56 3.77 10.35
C CYS A 65 3.00 4.32 10.48
N ASN A 66 3.91 3.47 10.96
CA ASN A 66 5.32 3.81 11.13
C ASN A 66 5.99 4.04 9.76
N GLN A 67 6.35 5.30 9.49
CA GLN A 67 6.86 5.76 8.20
C GLN A 67 8.18 5.11 7.77
N VAL A 68 9.01 4.61 8.72
CA VAL A 68 10.34 4.04 8.43
C VAL A 68 10.29 2.83 7.48
N ASN A 69 9.13 2.16 7.40
CA ASN A 69 8.97 0.93 6.64
C ASN A 69 8.01 1.04 5.46
N LEU A 70 7.46 2.23 5.24
CA LEU A 70 6.64 2.50 4.06
C LEU A 70 7.56 2.63 2.83
N PRO A 71 7.04 2.31 1.63
CA PRO A 71 7.82 2.54 0.42
C PRO A 71 8.06 4.04 0.26
N ASN A 72 9.26 4.43 -0.19
CA ASN A 72 9.48 5.82 -0.60
C ASN A 72 8.65 6.15 -1.86
N ASN A 73 8.59 7.42 -2.25
CA ASN A 73 7.75 7.87 -3.37
C ASN A 73 8.02 7.13 -4.69
N SER A 74 9.28 6.78 -4.98
CA SER A 74 9.63 6.03 -6.19
C SER A 74 9.12 4.59 -6.13
N GLN A 75 9.33 3.94 -4.99
CA GLN A 75 8.85 2.58 -4.71
C GLN A 75 7.33 2.51 -4.71
N LEU A 76 6.66 3.53 -4.16
CA LEU A 76 5.20 3.62 -4.14
C LEU A 76 4.65 3.75 -5.57
N LYS A 77 5.20 4.64 -6.40
CA LYS A 77 4.82 4.75 -7.82
C LYS A 77 5.00 3.42 -8.56
N GLN A 78 6.10 2.69 -8.30
CA GLN A 78 6.30 1.36 -8.87
C GLN A 78 5.25 0.35 -8.40
N LEU A 79 4.92 0.35 -7.10
CA LEU A 79 3.86 -0.49 -6.55
C LEU A 79 2.52 -0.21 -7.24
N LEU A 80 2.14 1.07 -7.36
CA LEU A 80 0.89 1.48 -8.00
C LEU A 80 0.84 1.07 -9.47
N ASN A 81 1.93 1.23 -10.20
CA ASN A 81 2.04 0.74 -11.59
C ASN A 81 1.86 -0.79 -11.68
N LEU A 82 2.40 -1.56 -10.72
CA LEU A 82 2.19 -3.01 -10.65
C LEU A 82 0.72 -3.36 -10.37
N VAL A 83 0.05 -2.60 -9.50
CA VAL A 83 -1.40 -2.73 -9.27
C VAL A 83 -2.17 -2.46 -10.56
N GLN A 84 -1.90 -1.34 -11.24
CA GLN A 84 -2.54 -1.01 -12.52
C GLN A 84 -2.32 -2.09 -13.59
N LYS A 85 -1.19 -2.80 -13.55
CA LYS A 85 -0.87 -3.91 -14.45
C LYS A 85 -1.54 -5.23 -14.08
N GLY A 86 -2.34 -5.28 -13.01
CA GLY A 86 -3.06 -6.49 -12.60
C GLY A 86 -2.25 -7.43 -11.70
N ASN A 87 -1.14 -6.98 -11.11
CA ASN A 87 -0.36 -7.85 -10.22
C ASN A 87 -1.08 -8.03 -8.87
N SER A 88 -1.58 -9.24 -8.60
CA SER A 88 -2.37 -9.54 -7.40
C SER A 88 -1.60 -9.40 -6.08
N PHE A 89 -0.28 -9.63 -6.07
CA PHE A 89 0.54 -9.44 -4.88
C PHE A 89 0.79 -7.97 -4.59
N ALA A 90 0.98 -7.15 -5.63
CA ALA A 90 1.05 -5.70 -5.50
C ALA A 90 -0.26 -5.14 -4.94
N LEU A 91 -1.43 -5.61 -5.42
CA LEU A 91 -2.72 -5.20 -4.86
C LEU A 91 -2.81 -5.53 -3.37
N ARG A 92 -2.46 -6.76 -2.98
CA ARG A 92 -2.49 -7.18 -1.57
C ARG A 92 -1.57 -6.30 -0.71
N THR A 93 -0.34 -6.06 -1.16
CA THR A 93 0.60 -5.18 -0.44
C THR A 93 0.06 -3.75 -0.34
N GLY A 94 -0.48 -3.20 -1.43
CA GLY A 94 -1.09 -1.86 -1.45
C GLY A 94 -2.27 -1.75 -0.48
N VAL A 95 -3.14 -2.75 -0.46
CA VAL A 95 -4.28 -2.84 0.47
C VAL A 95 -3.84 -2.88 1.94
N LEU A 96 -2.65 -3.39 2.24
CA LEU A 96 -2.14 -3.32 3.61
C LEU A 96 -1.70 -1.90 3.96
N ILE A 97 -0.99 -1.20 3.07
CA ILE A 97 -0.37 0.09 3.41
C ILE A 97 -1.23 1.33 3.13
N PHE A 98 -2.32 1.24 2.36
CA PHE A 98 -2.98 2.43 1.83
C PHE A 98 -3.55 3.38 2.89
N LYS A 99 -3.83 2.90 4.11
CA LYS A 99 -4.27 3.76 5.22
C LYS A 99 -3.12 4.55 5.87
N CYS A 100 -1.88 4.23 5.53
CA CYS A 100 -0.67 4.82 6.10
C CYS A 100 0.12 5.71 5.14
N ILE A 101 -0.28 5.75 3.86
CA ILE A 101 0.31 6.66 2.87
C ILE A 101 -0.42 8.01 2.87
N GLY A 102 0.17 9.04 2.26
CA GLY A 102 -0.43 10.37 2.18
C GLY A 102 -1.76 10.37 1.41
N THR A 103 -2.61 11.38 1.64
CA THR A 103 -3.93 11.48 1.01
C THR A 103 -3.85 11.49 -0.53
N GLY A 104 -2.89 12.22 -1.11
CA GLY A 104 -2.66 12.22 -2.56
C GLY A 104 -2.28 10.82 -3.09
N ASP A 105 -1.37 10.13 -2.41
CA ASP A 105 -0.97 8.78 -2.78
C ASP A 105 -2.11 7.76 -2.61
N GLN A 106 -3.01 8.01 -1.65
CA GLN A 106 -4.20 7.19 -1.43
C GLN A 106 -5.17 7.30 -2.61
N GLU A 107 -5.37 8.50 -3.15
CA GLU A 107 -6.17 8.65 -4.38
C GLU A 107 -5.54 7.93 -5.57
N ASP A 108 -4.22 8.04 -5.73
CA ASP A 108 -3.51 7.33 -6.80
C ASP A 108 -3.59 5.80 -6.62
N PHE A 109 -3.60 5.33 -5.38
CA PHE A 109 -3.90 3.93 -5.09
C PHE A 109 -5.32 3.56 -5.51
N PHE A 110 -6.34 4.36 -5.19
CA PHE A 110 -7.73 4.09 -5.58
C PHE A 110 -7.92 4.09 -7.11
N ARG A 111 -7.32 5.02 -7.84
CA ARG A 111 -7.30 5.00 -9.31
C ARG A 111 -6.63 3.73 -9.83
N SER A 112 -5.52 3.34 -9.22
CA SER A 112 -4.79 2.12 -9.59
C SER A 112 -5.59 0.85 -9.34
N THR A 113 -6.36 0.79 -8.24
CA THR A 113 -7.24 -0.34 -7.95
C THR A 113 -8.44 -0.43 -8.89
N GLY A 114 -8.94 0.71 -9.38
CA GLY A 114 -10.00 0.72 -10.40
C GLY A 114 -9.53 0.07 -11.70
N LEU A 115 -8.30 0.40 -12.13
CA LEU A 115 -7.65 -0.23 -13.28
C LEU A 115 -7.31 -1.71 -13.05
N PHE A 116 -6.94 -2.09 -11.82
CA PHE A 116 -6.81 -3.50 -11.46
C PHE A 116 -8.15 -4.23 -11.62
N PHE A 117 -9.23 -3.65 -11.10
CA PHE A 117 -10.57 -4.25 -11.16
C PHE A 117 -11.01 -4.49 -12.62
N GLU A 118 -10.72 -3.55 -13.52
CA GLU A 118 -11.02 -3.70 -14.95
C GLU A 118 -10.32 -4.91 -15.59
N LYS A 119 -9.09 -5.23 -15.15
CA LYS A 119 -8.31 -6.37 -15.65
C LYS A 119 -8.67 -7.69 -14.98
N GLU A 120 -8.83 -7.66 -13.65
CA GLU A 120 -8.88 -8.86 -12.80
C GLU A 120 -10.02 -8.79 -11.76
N PRO A 121 -11.28 -8.63 -12.19
CA PRO A 121 -12.38 -8.28 -11.28
C PRO A 121 -12.67 -9.37 -10.24
N LYS A 122 -12.47 -10.65 -10.58
CA LYS A 122 -12.62 -11.76 -9.64
C LYS A 122 -11.54 -11.76 -8.55
N LEU A 123 -10.28 -11.52 -8.94
CA LEU A 123 -9.17 -11.46 -7.99
C LEU A 123 -9.27 -10.21 -7.10
N PHE A 124 -9.79 -9.11 -7.64
CA PHE A 124 -10.10 -7.91 -6.86
C PHE A 124 -11.09 -8.24 -5.74
N LEU A 125 -12.25 -8.80 -6.08
CA LEU A 125 -13.29 -9.17 -5.10
C LEU A 125 -12.75 -10.11 -4.01
N MET A 126 -11.97 -11.13 -4.41
CA MET A 126 -11.33 -12.03 -3.44
C MET A 126 -10.34 -11.32 -2.53
N THR A 127 -9.60 -10.35 -3.06
CA THR A 127 -8.60 -9.60 -2.29
C THR A 127 -9.26 -8.65 -1.30
N ILE A 128 -10.23 -7.84 -1.75
CA ILE A 128 -10.93 -6.88 -0.88
C ILE A 128 -11.66 -7.59 0.26
N LYS A 129 -12.38 -8.68 -0.05
CA LYS A 129 -13.11 -9.45 0.97
C LYS A 129 -12.21 -9.89 2.13
N ASN A 130 -10.96 -10.25 1.83
CA ASN A 130 -10.04 -10.79 2.83
C ASN A 130 -9.34 -9.71 3.69
N ASN A 131 -9.53 -8.42 3.39
CA ASN A 131 -8.80 -7.33 4.04
C ASN A 131 -9.69 -6.32 4.80
N ALA A 132 -10.98 -6.64 5.04
CA ALA A 132 -11.91 -5.83 5.83
C ALA A 132 -11.89 -4.33 5.46
N ILE A 133 -11.92 -4.04 4.16
CA ILE A 133 -11.96 -2.67 3.65
C ILE A 133 -13.32 -2.07 3.96
N ASP A 134 -13.32 -0.91 4.63
CA ASP A 134 -14.54 -0.17 4.91
C ASP A 134 -15.22 0.30 3.62
N GLU A 135 -16.53 0.50 3.71
CA GLU A 135 -17.39 0.77 2.56
C GLU A 135 -16.96 2.03 1.78
N GLN A 136 -16.51 3.07 2.49
CA GLN A 136 -16.06 4.31 1.87
C GLN A 136 -14.80 4.08 1.01
N ASN A 137 -13.80 3.39 1.55
CA ASN A 137 -12.59 3.08 0.79
C ASN A 137 -12.88 2.11 -0.36
N LEU A 138 -13.76 1.13 -0.15
CA LEU A 138 -14.19 0.22 -1.21
C LEU A 138 -14.86 0.99 -2.36
N ARG A 139 -15.74 1.94 -2.04
CA ARG A 139 -16.37 2.82 -3.04
C ARG A 139 -15.31 3.54 -3.86
N TYR A 140 -14.32 4.20 -3.23
CA TYR A 140 -13.29 4.92 -3.98
C TYR A 140 -12.45 4.01 -4.86
N MET A 141 -12.09 2.81 -4.37
CA MET A 141 -11.32 1.83 -5.15
C MET A 141 -11.99 1.42 -6.47
N VAL A 142 -13.33 1.48 -6.54
CA VAL A 142 -14.09 1.06 -7.72
C VAL A 142 -14.68 2.21 -8.53
N THR A 143 -14.86 3.40 -7.94
CA THR A 143 -15.48 4.55 -8.63
C THR A 143 -14.49 5.60 -9.12
N MET A 144 -13.25 5.65 -8.59
CA MET A 144 -12.27 6.62 -9.08
C MET A 144 -11.82 6.27 -10.50
N THR A 145 -11.91 7.26 -11.38
CA THR A 145 -11.49 7.19 -12.79
C THR A 145 -10.03 7.64 -12.95
N PRO A 146 -9.36 7.24 -14.04
CA PRO A 146 -8.04 7.76 -14.38
C PRO A 146 -8.00 9.29 -14.38
N ILE A 147 -6.88 9.86 -13.91
CA ILE A 147 -6.74 11.31 -13.69
C ILE A 147 -6.81 12.12 -14.99
N ASP A 148 -6.39 11.54 -16.10
CA ASP A 148 -6.47 12.10 -17.44
C ASP A 148 -7.90 12.26 -17.95
N LEU A 149 -8.88 11.62 -17.31
CA LEU A 149 -10.30 11.73 -17.67
C LEU A 149 -11.06 12.75 -16.83
N VAL A 150 -10.41 13.49 -15.92
CA VAL A 150 -11.10 14.37 -14.96
C VAL A 150 -12.02 15.39 -15.64
N ASP A 151 -11.63 15.90 -16.80
CA ASP A 151 -12.37 16.89 -17.59
C ASP A 151 -13.23 16.26 -18.71
N ASP A 152 -13.17 14.94 -18.89
CA ASP A 152 -13.96 14.21 -19.88
C ASP A 152 -15.05 13.38 -19.19
N LEU A 153 -16.21 14.02 -18.97
CA LEU A 153 -17.34 13.39 -18.31
C LEU A 153 -17.88 12.17 -19.07
N ASP A 154 -17.78 12.16 -20.40
CA ASP A 154 -18.26 11.06 -21.22
C ASP A 154 -17.35 9.83 -21.12
N ALA A 155 -16.03 10.05 -21.12
CA ALA A 155 -15.08 8.99 -20.84
C ALA A 155 -15.23 8.44 -19.41
N GLN A 156 -15.48 9.30 -18.42
CA GLN A 156 -15.75 8.86 -17.06
C GLN A 156 -17.01 7.99 -16.96
N ILE A 157 -18.11 8.39 -17.61
CA ILE A 157 -19.34 7.58 -17.70
C ILE A 157 -19.05 6.22 -18.37
N ALA A 158 -18.27 6.21 -19.45
CA ALA A 158 -17.91 4.98 -20.16
C ALA A 158 -17.13 4.01 -19.26
N VAL A 159 -16.17 4.52 -18.48
CA VAL A 159 -15.42 3.70 -17.50
C VAL A 159 -16.34 3.08 -16.45
N ILE A 160 -17.27 3.85 -15.87
CA ILE A 160 -18.20 3.32 -14.87
C ILE A 160 -19.14 2.26 -15.48
N LYS A 161 -19.68 2.51 -16.69
CA LYS A 161 -20.51 1.52 -17.41
C LYS A 161 -19.74 0.23 -17.69
N HIS A 162 -18.48 0.34 -18.10
CA HIS A 162 -17.61 -0.80 -18.31
C HIS A 162 -17.41 -1.62 -17.02
N ARG A 163 -17.15 -0.96 -15.89
CA ARG A 163 -17.00 -1.63 -14.59
C ARG A 163 -18.27 -2.34 -14.13
N ILE A 164 -19.45 -1.75 -14.36
CA ILE A 164 -20.75 -2.39 -14.08
C ILE A 164 -20.92 -3.66 -14.93
N ASP A 165 -20.64 -3.58 -16.23
CA ASP A 165 -20.70 -4.72 -17.14
C ASP A 165 -19.77 -5.86 -16.70
N LEU A 166 -18.51 -5.55 -16.33
CA LEU A 166 -17.56 -6.52 -15.79
C LEU A 166 -18.09 -7.21 -14.52
N LEU A 167 -18.66 -6.44 -13.59
CA LEU A 167 -19.23 -6.98 -12.35
C LEU A 167 -20.41 -7.92 -12.63
N SER A 168 -21.29 -7.54 -13.57
CA SER A 168 -22.48 -8.32 -13.94
C SER A 168 -22.14 -9.71 -14.48
N LYS A 169 -20.97 -9.85 -15.12
CA LYS A 169 -20.47 -11.11 -15.71
C LYS A 169 -19.91 -12.08 -14.66
N ILE A 170 -19.73 -11.66 -13.41
CA ILE A 170 -19.19 -12.51 -12.36
C ILE A 170 -20.32 -13.35 -11.75
N LYS A 171 -20.26 -14.68 -11.94
CA LYS A 171 -21.19 -15.60 -11.29
C LYS A 171 -21.17 -15.39 -9.76
N LYS A 172 -22.32 -15.01 -9.21
CA LYS A 172 -22.51 -14.78 -7.76
C LYS A 172 -22.30 -16.09 -7.00
N LYS A 173 -21.10 -16.30 -6.46
CA LYS A 173 -20.89 -17.27 -5.38
C LYS A 173 -21.40 -16.63 -4.08
N SER A 174 -22.10 -17.39 -3.24
CA SER A 174 -22.62 -16.89 -1.94
C SER A 174 -21.58 -16.08 -1.15
N ALA A 175 -20.34 -16.57 -1.10
CA ALA A 175 -19.23 -15.91 -0.43
C ALA A 175 -18.81 -14.53 -0.98
N LEU A 176 -19.15 -14.15 -2.21
CA LEU A 176 -18.80 -12.84 -2.80
C LEU A 176 -19.99 -11.88 -2.83
N ASN A 177 -21.16 -12.31 -2.35
CA ASN A 177 -22.42 -11.62 -2.64
C ASN A 177 -22.50 -10.22 -2.02
N GLU A 178 -22.08 -10.06 -0.77
CA GLU A 178 -22.11 -8.76 -0.07
C GLU A 178 -21.17 -7.74 -0.72
N THR A 179 -19.90 -8.09 -0.91
CA THR A 179 -18.90 -7.21 -1.57
C THR A 179 -19.32 -6.85 -2.98
N THR A 180 -19.84 -7.81 -3.75
CA THR A 180 -20.35 -7.57 -5.11
C THR A 180 -21.54 -6.60 -5.09
N THR A 181 -22.45 -6.75 -4.13
CA THR A 181 -23.62 -5.89 -3.98
C THR A 181 -23.21 -4.45 -3.62
N ALA A 182 -22.29 -4.28 -2.66
CA ALA A 182 -21.78 -2.96 -2.28
C ALA A 182 -21.06 -2.24 -3.44
N ILE A 183 -20.28 -2.99 -4.24
CA ILE A 183 -19.62 -2.43 -5.43
C ILE A 183 -20.65 -2.05 -6.51
N SER A 184 -21.66 -2.89 -6.76
CA SER A 184 -22.72 -2.59 -7.73
C SER A 184 -23.42 -1.28 -7.38
N ALA A 185 -23.87 -1.15 -6.13
CA ALA A 185 -24.53 0.06 -5.65
C ALA A 185 -23.61 1.30 -5.76
N SER A 186 -22.33 1.17 -5.41
CA SER A 186 -21.35 2.25 -5.53
C SER A 186 -21.17 2.73 -6.98
N LEU A 187 -21.10 1.80 -7.94
CA LEU A 187 -20.95 2.11 -9.35
C LEU A 187 -22.22 2.72 -9.94
N GLU A 188 -23.39 2.17 -9.61
CA GLU A 188 -24.69 2.69 -10.06
C GLU A 188 -24.94 4.11 -9.57
N ASN A 189 -24.67 4.39 -8.28
CA ASN A 189 -24.77 5.74 -7.73
C ASN A 189 -23.82 6.71 -8.43
N ARG A 190 -22.56 6.30 -8.66
CA ARG A 190 -21.60 7.17 -9.35
C ARG A 190 -22.00 7.45 -10.80
N LEU A 191 -22.59 6.47 -11.48
CA LEU A 191 -23.12 6.66 -12.82
C LEU A 191 -24.24 7.70 -12.84
N GLN A 192 -25.19 7.60 -11.91
CA GLN A 192 -26.28 8.57 -11.77
C GLN A 192 -25.76 9.99 -11.50
N ASP A 193 -24.74 10.13 -10.63
CA ASP A 193 -24.10 11.41 -10.36
C ASP A 193 -23.52 12.04 -11.64
N PHE A 194 -22.79 11.27 -12.43
CA PHE A 194 -22.21 11.76 -13.68
C PHE A 194 -23.26 12.12 -14.72
N GLU A 195 -24.30 11.29 -14.88
CA GLU A 195 -25.40 11.57 -15.81
C GLU A 195 -26.17 12.83 -15.40
N LYS A 196 -26.35 13.08 -14.10
CA LYS A 196 -26.93 14.31 -13.57
C LYS A 196 -26.07 15.53 -13.90
N ILE A 197 -24.76 15.46 -13.62
CA ILE A 197 -23.83 16.56 -13.95
C ILE A 197 -23.89 16.88 -15.44
N LYS A 198 -23.90 15.85 -16.30
CA LYS A 198 -24.00 16.01 -17.76
C LYS A 198 -25.29 16.70 -18.17
N ALA A 199 -26.42 16.29 -17.58
CA ALA A 199 -27.72 16.89 -17.87
C ALA A 199 -27.80 18.36 -17.43
N ASP A 200 -27.15 18.72 -16.33
CA ASP A 200 -27.11 20.10 -15.84
C ASP A 200 -26.18 21.00 -16.69
N GLN A 201 -25.11 20.45 -17.27
CA GLN A 201 -24.23 21.17 -18.22
C GLN A 201 -24.87 21.43 -19.59
N ALA A 202 -25.93 20.69 -19.95
CA ALA A 202 -26.62 20.80 -21.23
C ALA A 202 -27.77 21.83 -21.24
N LYS A 203 -28.09 22.43 -20.08
CA LYS A 203 -29.12 23.47 -19.92
C LYS A 203 -28.49 24.85 -20.03
#